data_AF-V4IJA9-F1
#
_entry.id   AF-V4IJA9-F1
#
_cell.length_a   1.000
_cell.length_b   1.000
_cell.length_c   1.000
_cell.angle_alpha   90.00
_cell.angle_beta   90.00
_cell.angle_gamma   90.00
#
_symmetry.space_group_name_H-M   'P 1'
#
loop_
_entity.id
_entity.type
_entity.pdbx_description
1 polymer ?
#
loop_
_entity_poly.entity_id
_entity_poly.type
_entity_poly.pdbx_seq_one_letter_code
_entity_poly.pdbx_strand_id
1 'polypeptide(L)'
;MYRITHQEKLSDVVFQWDVHAPDVANAAQPGQFVMLRLHEGSERIPLTVADYDREAGTITMVIQALGKTTKEMMTHYSTGDTFKDFVGPVGRPQHISNLGHVVLVGGGLGIAPIYPQLRAFKEAGNRVTAIVGFRNRDLMFWLERFERYADDLIVCTDDGSYGRPGFVTEALQELLENDKPDLVVAIGPLPMMHACTNTTRPFKVKTMVSLNAIMVDGTGMCGSCRVTVDGKVRFACVEGPDFDGHLVDFPELIARQRRFKAQEAKANEDYSHVCDIERILFEEEKRSYKKLKTLLPEQVPMPERSAKSRMTNFKEVNLGYSIEDAIEEAERCIQCKNPTCIAGCPVQIDIPRFIRYLLVRDINGARDVINENNLFPSICGRVCPQESQCESQCVLIKKMEPVAIGRLERFVGDNAKPKVLQRPRFELSLGRVAIVGSGPAGLAAAADLVRCGAEVTVFEALHVIGGVLQYGIPSFRLPREIISREVKTLRDMGVRFE
;
A
#
# COMPACT_ATOMS: atom_id res chain seq x y z
N MET A 1 -10.00 -5.31 -13.04
CA MET A 1 -8.67 -4.68 -12.92
C MET A 1 -8.49 -3.80 -14.14
N TYR A 2 -8.04 -2.56 -13.93
CA TYR A 2 -7.92 -1.55 -14.98
C TYR A 2 -6.45 -1.39 -15.35
N ARG A 3 -6.17 -1.19 -16.65
CA ARG A 3 -4.81 -1.22 -17.19
C ARG A 3 -4.36 0.17 -17.62
N ILE A 4 -3.13 0.53 -17.28
CA ILE A 4 -2.46 1.73 -17.78
C ILE A 4 -1.99 1.44 -19.21
N THR A 5 -2.59 2.10 -20.19
CA THR A 5 -2.25 1.94 -21.61
C THR A 5 -1.14 2.85 -22.05
N HIS A 6 -0.97 3.99 -21.37
CA HIS A 6 0.08 4.94 -21.65
C HIS A 6 0.42 5.74 -20.39
N GLN A 7 1.70 6.11 -20.26
CA GLN A 7 2.20 7.00 -19.23
C GLN A 7 3.20 7.98 -19.84
N GLU A 8 3.05 9.25 -19.50
CA GLU A 8 3.95 10.31 -19.92
C GLU A 8 4.36 11.17 -18.72
N LYS A 9 5.65 11.45 -18.59
CA LYS A 9 6.16 12.39 -17.58
C LYS A 9 6.13 13.80 -18.17
N LEU A 10 5.28 14.67 -17.62
CA LEU A 10 5.11 16.05 -18.07
C LEU A 10 6.08 17.02 -17.36
N SER A 11 6.45 16.71 -16.12
CA SER A 11 7.53 17.39 -15.37
C SER A 11 8.05 16.47 -14.26
N ASP A 12 8.98 16.95 -13.43
CA ASP A 12 9.50 16.19 -12.28
C ASP A 12 8.46 15.78 -11.24
N VAL A 13 7.31 16.44 -11.24
CA VAL A 13 6.23 16.16 -10.29
C VAL A 13 4.88 15.97 -10.94
N VAL A 14 4.77 16.04 -12.28
CA VAL A 14 3.50 15.88 -13.01
C VAL A 14 3.65 14.79 -14.05
N PHE A 15 2.67 13.89 -14.12
CA PHE A 15 2.62 12.82 -15.10
C PHE A 15 1.18 12.57 -15.55
N GLN A 16 1.04 12.01 -16.74
CA GLN A 16 -0.22 11.61 -17.34
C GLN A 16 -0.33 10.09 -17.32
N TRP A 17 -1.51 9.58 -17.02
CA TRP A 17 -1.92 8.19 -17.26
C TRP A 17 -3.11 8.14 -18.18
N ASP A 18 -3.02 7.30 -19.21
CA ASP A 18 -4.19 6.84 -19.94
C ASP A 18 -4.55 5.45 -19.45
N VAL A 19 -5.81 5.27 -19.06
CA VAL A 19 -6.32 4.04 -18.47
C VAL A 19 -7.42 3.49 -19.37
N HIS A 20 -7.31 2.21 -19.73
CA HIS A 20 -8.36 1.50 -20.45
C HIS A 20 -9.54 1.22 -19.52
N ALA A 21 -10.61 1.98 -19.72
CA ALA A 21 -11.86 1.92 -18.96
C ALA A 21 -13.05 2.25 -19.88
N PRO A 22 -13.46 1.32 -20.77
CA PRO A 22 -14.42 1.62 -21.85
C PRO A 22 -15.76 2.16 -21.36
N ASP A 23 -16.31 1.58 -20.28
CA ASP A 23 -17.59 2.04 -19.71
C ASP A 23 -17.49 3.48 -19.21
N VAL A 24 -16.35 3.83 -18.61
CA VAL A 24 -16.09 5.19 -18.10
C VAL A 24 -15.85 6.16 -19.25
N ALA A 25 -15.06 5.78 -20.25
CA ALA A 25 -14.80 6.61 -21.43
C ALA A 25 -16.09 6.94 -22.20
N ASN A 26 -16.99 5.96 -22.33
CA ASN A 26 -18.29 6.15 -22.98
C ASN A 26 -19.24 7.07 -22.20
N ALA A 27 -19.25 6.95 -20.87
CA ALA A 27 -20.15 7.73 -20.02
C ALA A 27 -19.59 9.11 -19.60
N ALA A 28 -18.28 9.31 -19.68
CA ALA A 28 -17.62 10.50 -19.18
C ALA A 28 -18.13 11.78 -19.85
N GLN A 29 -18.32 12.80 -19.03
CA GLN A 29 -18.70 14.15 -19.40
C GLN A 29 -17.74 15.16 -18.75
N PRO A 30 -17.59 16.37 -19.33
CA PRO A 30 -16.74 17.42 -18.76
C PRO A 30 -17.10 17.76 -17.31
N GLY A 31 -16.10 17.94 -16.45
CA GLY A 31 -16.28 18.23 -15.02
C GLY A 31 -16.38 16.99 -14.11
N GLN A 32 -16.46 15.79 -14.67
CA GLN A 32 -16.47 14.56 -13.90
C GLN A 32 -15.07 14.06 -13.52
N PHE A 33 -15.03 13.17 -12.53
CA PHE A 33 -13.81 12.58 -12.01
C PHE A 33 -13.99 11.09 -11.74
N VAL A 34 -12.94 10.43 -11.27
CA VAL A 34 -12.94 9.01 -10.90
C VAL A 34 -12.37 8.84 -9.49
N MET A 35 -12.72 7.75 -8.82
CA MET A 35 -12.09 7.29 -7.58
C MET A 35 -11.21 6.08 -7.87
N LEU A 36 -9.96 6.13 -7.42
CA LEU A 36 -8.97 5.07 -7.66
C LEU A 36 -8.37 4.56 -6.34
N ARG A 37 -8.09 3.25 -6.26
CA ARG A 37 -7.28 2.62 -5.20
C ARG A 37 -6.24 1.69 -5.85
N LEU A 38 -4.97 1.85 -5.49
CA LEU A 38 -3.84 1.16 -6.10
C LEU A 38 -3.81 -0.34 -5.76
N HIS A 39 -3.79 -0.67 -4.46
CA HIS A 39 -3.65 -2.03 -3.96
C HIS A 39 -4.41 -2.22 -2.63
N GLU A 40 -4.43 -3.44 -2.09
CA GLU A 40 -5.03 -3.67 -0.77
C GLU A 40 -4.24 -2.92 0.30
N GLY A 41 -4.94 -2.22 1.20
CA GLY A 41 -4.31 -1.36 2.21
C GLY A 41 -3.91 0.04 1.73
N SER A 42 -4.08 0.39 0.44
CA SER A 42 -3.92 1.78 -0.02
C SER A 42 -5.23 2.58 0.15
N GLU A 43 -5.13 3.91 0.15
CA GLU A 43 -6.31 4.80 0.23
C GLU A 43 -7.00 4.96 -1.13
N ARG A 44 -8.23 5.49 -1.10
CA ARG A 44 -9.00 5.91 -2.29
C ARG A 44 -8.78 7.39 -2.54
N ILE A 45 -8.41 7.78 -3.76
CA ILE A 45 -8.20 9.18 -4.13
C ILE A 45 -9.09 9.60 -5.32
N PRO A 46 -9.61 10.84 -5.33
CA PRO A 46 -10.30 11.40 -6.49
C PRO A 46 -9.29 11.93 -7.52
N LEU A 47 -9.51 11.63 -8.80
CA LEU A 47 -8.71 12.16 -9.92
C LEU A 47 -9.64 12.58 -11.06
N THR A 48 -9.46 13.78 -11.59
CA THR A 48 -10.30 14.31 -12.67
C THR A 48 -10.09 13.53 -13.97
N VAL A 49 -11.17 13.33 -14.73
CA VAL A 49 -11.09 12.87 -16.12
C VAL A 49 -10.68 14.07 -16.97
N ALA A 50 -9.40 14.15 -17.32
CA ALA A 50 -8.83 15.26 -18.06
C ALA A 50 -9.05 15.13 -19.58
N ASP A 51 -9.18 13.91 -20.08
CA ASP A 51 -9.66 13.63 -21.44
C ASP A 51 -10.23 12.22 -21.52
N TYR A 52 -10.87 11.87 -22.64
CA TYR A 52 -11.38 10.53 -22.91
C TYR A 52 -11.46 10.27 -24.41
N ASP A 53 -11.15 9.03 -24.80
CA ASP A 53 -11.29 8.51 -26.15
C ASP A 53 -12.28 7.35 -26.12
N ARG A 54 -13.43 7.56 -26.76
CA ARG A 54 -14.53 6.58 -26.80
C ARG A 54 -14.24 5.41 -27.73
N GLU A 55 -13.43 5.62 -28.77
CA GLU A 55 -13.06 4.56 -29.71
C GLU A 55 -11.98 3.67 -29.11
N ALA A 56 -10.95 4.27 -28.50
CA ALA A 56 -9.91 3.54 -27.80
C ALA A 56 -10.36 2.97 -26.44
N GLY A 57 -11.49 3.46 -25.90
CA GLY A 57 -12.02 3.06 -24.60
C GLY A 57 -11.13 3.51 -23.43
N THR A 58 -10.43 4.64 -23.59
CA THR A 58 -9.46 5.15 -22.61
C THR A 58 -9.92 6.46 -21.98
N ILE A 59 -9.50 6.68 -20.74
CA ILE A 59 -9.61 7.98 -20.08
C ILE A 59 -8.22 8.47 -19.67
N THR A 60 -7.99 9.77 -19.81
CA THR A 60 -6.74 10.42 -19.46
C THR A 60 -6.88 11.11 -18.12
N MET A 61 -5.91 10.88 -17.24
CA MET A 61 -5.75 11.57 -15.96
C MET A 61 -4.38 12.24 -15.93
N VAL A 62 -4.33 13.48 -15.46
CA VAL A 62 -3.07 14.17 -15.17
C VAL A 62 -2.94 14.30 -13.66
N ILE A 63 -1.82 13.83 -13.12
CA ILE A 63 -1.60 13.68 -11.69
C ILE A 63 -0.34 14.43 -11.29
N GLN A 64 -0.40 15.12 -10.15
CA GLN A 64 0.76 15.70 -9.49
C GLN A 64 1.21 14.81 -8.30
N ALA A 65 2.48 14.40 -8.31
CA ALA A 65 3.11 13.62 -7.24
C ALA A 65 3.39 14.52 -6.01
N LEU A 66 2.44 14.55 -5.07
CA LEU A 66 2.48 15.39 -3.87
C LEU A 66 2.51 14.55 -2.58
N GLY A 67 1.73 13.47 -2.52
CA GLY A 67 1.56 12.62 -1.36
C GLY A 67 2.05 11.19 -1.60
N LYS A 68 2.00 10.34 -0.57
CA LYS A 68 2.41 8.93 -0.64
C LYS A 68 1.82 8.23 -1.86
N THR A 69 0.50 8.30 -2.02
CA THR A 69 -0.23 7.58 -3.08
C THR A 69 0.15 8.07 -4.48
N THR A 70 0.23 9.39 -4.71
CA THR A 70 0.57 9.91 -6.04
C THR A 70 2.06 9.81 -6.36
N LYS A 71 2.95 9.79 -5.36
CA LYS A 71 4.36 9.43 -5.55
C LYS A 71 4.51 7.96 -5.93
N GLU A 72 3.80 7.07 -5.25
CA GLU A 72 3.80 5.64 -5.57
C GLU A 72 3.31 5.36 -7.00
N MET A 73 2.24 6.04 -7.43
CA MET A 73 1.80 6.02 -8.83
C MET A 73 2.94 6.39 -9.78
N MET A 74 3.67 7.46 -9.50
CA MET A 74 4.74 7.92 -10.39
C MET A 74 5.93 6.97 -10.45
N THR A 75 6.27 6.29 -9.36
CA THR A 75 7.53 5.53 -9.21
C THR A 75 7.38 4.03 -9.43
N HIS A 76 6.25 3.42 -9.11
CA HIS A 76 6.06 1.95 -9.13
C HIS A 76 5.13 1.43 -10.21
N TYR A 77 4.45 2.31 -10.94
CA TYR A 77 3.53 1.93 -11.98
C TYR A 77 4.02 2.44 -13.32
N SER A 78 3.89 1.60 -14.33
CA SER A 78 4.31 1.83 -15.71
C SER A 78 3.23 1.39 -16.70
N THR A 79 3.41 1.78 -17.95
CA THR A 79 2.57 1.29 -19.06
C THR A 79 2.53 -0.24 -19.04
N GLY A 80 1.33 -0.81 -19.04
CA GLY A 80 1.11 -2.24 -18.95
C GLY A 80 0.60 -2.71 -17.59
N ASP A 81 0.90 -1.98 -16.52
CA ASP A 81 0.49 -2.34 -15.17
C ASP A 81 -1.00 -2.19 -14.95
N THR A 82 -1.48 -2.86 -13.91
CA THR A 82 -2.88 -2.80 -13.48
C THR A 82 -2.96 -2.44 -12.01
N PHE A 83 -4.07 -1.81 -11.64
CA PHE A 83 -4.36 -1.44 -10.26
C PHE A 83 -5.74 -1.96 -9.84
N LYS A 84 -5.98 -1.94 -8.53
CA LYS A 84 -7.04 -2.72 -7.92
C LYS A 84 -8.44 -2.19 -8.21
N ASP A 85 -8.74 -0.97 -7.79
CA ASP A 85 -10.09 -0.40 -7.88
C ASP A 85 -10.13 0.91 -8.65
N PHE A 86 -11.20 1.06 -9.43
CA PHE A 86 -11.51 2.24 -10.22
C PHE A 86 -13.02 2.38 -10.31
N VAL A 87 -13.53 3.58 -10.01
CA VAL A 87 -14.97 3.88 -10.03
C VAL A 87 -15.16 5.23 -10.70
N GLY A 88 -16.01 5.27 -11.73
CA GLY A 88 -16.33 6.48 -12.45
C GLY A 88 -17.29 6.24 -13.61
N PRO A 89 -17.70 7.31 -14.32
CA PRO A 89 -17.46 8.70 -13.91
C PRO A 89 -18.35 9.06 -12.72
N VAL A 90 -17.82 9.88 -11.81
CA VAL A 90 -18.54 10.41 -10.64
C VAL A 90 -18.52 11.95 -10.67
N GLY A 91 -19.42 12.56 -9.90
CA GLY A 91 -19.70 13.99 -10.00
C GLY A 91 -20.74 14.30 -11.08
N ARG A 92 -21.37 15.46 -10.94
CA ARG A 92 -22.25 16.05 -11.96
C ARG A 92 -21.38 16.64 -13.07
N PRO A 93 -21.79 16.49 -14.32
CA PRO A 93 -21.15 17.18 -15.43
C PRO A 93 -21.31 18.69 -15.29
N GLN A 94 -20.36 19.43 -15.83
CA GLN A 94 -20.48 20.88 -15.99
C GLN A 94 -21.70 21.18 -16.86
N HIS A 95 -22.45 22.22 -16.49
CA HIS A 95 -23.55 22.70 -17.30
C HIS A 95 -23.01 23.47 -18.52
N ILE A 96 -23.06 22.84 -19.69
CA ILE A 96 -22.62 23.42 -20.95
C ILE A 96 -23.84 23.97 -21.70
N SER A 97 -23.77 25.24 -22.10
CA SER A 97 -24.76 25.93 -22.92
C SER A 97 -24.08 26.99 -23.79
N ASN A 98 -24.77 27.48 -24.82
CA ASN A 98 -24.30 28.63 -25.60
C ASN A 98 -24.67 29.93 -24.86
N LEU A 99 -23.67 30.56 -24.27
CA LEU A 99 -23.77 31.75 -23.42
C LEU A 99 -23.24 33.02 -24.10
N GLY A 100 -22.32 32.88 -25.06
CA GLY A 100 -21.60 34.01 -25.66
C GLY A 100 -20.10 33.84 -25.44
N HIS A 101 -19.55 34.56 -24.47
CA HIS A 101 -18.12 34.55 -24.12
C HIS A 101 -17.88 33.83 -22.78
N VAL A 102 -17.06 32.78 -22.81
CA VAL A 102 -16.70 31.97 -21.63
C VAL A 102 -15.20 32.03 -21.40
N VAL A 103 -14.79 32.34 -20.17
CA VAL A 103 -13.38 32.39 -19.77
C VAL A 103 -13.07 31.22 -18.85
N LEU A 104 -12.08 30.41 -19.21
CA LEU A 104 -11.60 29.29 -18.40
C LEU A 104 -10.23 29.62 -17.82
N VAL A 105 -10.14 29.61 -16.49
CA VAL A 105 -8.94 29.94 -15.73
C VAL A 105 -8.38 28.67 -15.07
N GLY A 106 -7.18 28.25 -15.48
CA GLY A 106 -6.50 27.06 -14.98
C GLY A 106 -5.19 27.39 -14.29
N GLY A 107 -4.93 26.82 -13.11
CA GLY A 107 -3.65 26.99 -12.42
C GLY A 107 -2.97 25.68 -12.09
N GLY A 108 -1.72 25.51 -12.55
CA GLY A 108 -0.92 24.30 -12.32
C GLY A 108 -1.65 23.04 -12.80
N LEU A 109 -1.87 22.07 -11.90
CA LEU A 109 -2.61 20.85 -12.23
C LEU A 109 -4.06 21.13 -12.66
N GLY A 110 -4.65 22.26 -12.25
CA GLY A 110 -6.01 22.67 -12.62
C GLY A 110 -6.22 22.90 -14.12
N ILE A 111 -5.14 22.99 -14.89
CA ILE A 111 -5.17 23.10 -16.35
C ILE A 111 -5.73 21.83 -17.01
N ALA A 112 -5.39 20.65 -16.49
CA ALA A 112 -5.91 19.40 -17.04
C ALA A 112 -7.44 19.25 -16.87
N PRO A 113 -8.03 19.54 -15.69
CA PRO A 113 -9.48 19.60 -15.48
C PRO A 113 -10.25 20.62 -16.32
N ILE A 114 -9.67 21.78 -16.67
CA ILE A 114 -10.40 22.78 -17.48
C ILE A 114 -10.47 22.37 -18.95
N TYR A 115 -9.52 21.58 -19.45
CA TYR A 115 -9.43 21.19 -20.86
C TYR A 115 -10.71 20.56 -21.44
N PRO A 116 -11.34 19.54 -20.81
CA PRO A 116 -12.57 18.97 -21.35
C PRO A 116 -13.74 19.96 -21.30
N GLN A 117 -13.75 20.90 -20.34
CA GLN A 117 -14.76 21.95 -20.27
C GLN A 117 -14.56 22.99 -21.38
N LEU A 118 -13.31 23.37 -21.65
CA LEU A 118 -12.92 24.28 -22.75
C LEU A 118 -13.39 23.73 -24.10
N ARG A 119 -13.07 22.45 -24.39
CA ARG A 119 -13.54 21.76 -25.60
C ARG A 119 -15.06 21.80 -25.71
N ALA A 120 -15.77 21.45 -24.64
CA ALA A 120 -17.23 21.37 -24.67
C ALA A 120 -17.91 22.74 -24.84
N PHE A 121 -17.42 23.81 -24.20
CA PHE A 121 -17.96 25.16 -24.43
C PHE A 121 -17.68 25.64 -25.85
N LYS A 122 -16.51 25.33 -26.41
CA LYS A 122 -16.18 25.67 -27.80
C LYS A 122 -17.09 24.94 -28.80
N GLU A 123 -17.28 23.64 -28.61
CA GLU A 123 -18.18 22.81 -29.43
C GLU A 123 -19.65 23.24 -29.32
N ALA A 124 -20.05 23.81 -28.17
CA ALA A 124 -21.37 24.40 -27.98
C ALA A 124 -21.55 25.79 -28.66
N GLY A 125 -20.52 26.30 -29.34
CA GLY A 125 -20.57 27.54 -30.11
C GLY A 125 -20.23 28.82 -29.34
N ASN A 126 -19.62 28.70 -28.15
CA ASN A 126 -19.15 29.86 -27.39
C ASN A 126 -17.82 30.40 -27.96
N ARG A 127 -17.58 31.69 -27.79
CA ARG A 127 -16.23 32.25 -27.82
C ARG A 127 -15.54 31.88 -26.51
N VAL A 128 -14.37 31.27 -26.58
CA VAL A 128 -13.67 30.73 -25.41
C VAL A 128 -12.31 31.38 -25.25
N THR A 129 -12.06 31.99 -24.10
CA THR A 129 -10.74 32.49 -23.71
C THR A 129 -10.17 31.60 -22.60
N ALA A 130 -8.95 31.11 -22.77
CA ALA A 130 -8.24 30.33 -21.77
C ALA A 130 -7.17 31.20 -21.09
N ILE A 131 -7.18 31.25 -19.76
CA ILE A 131 -6.12 31.86 -18.95
C ILE A 131 -5.44 30.73 -18.17
N VAL A 132 -4.21 30.40 -18.52
CA VAL A 132 -3.47 29.29 -17.91
C VAL A 132 -2.26 29.81 -17.13
N GLY A 133 -2.10 29.37 -15.89
CA GLY A 133 -1.06 29.83 -14.96
C GLY A 133 -0.12 28.72 -14.53
N PHE A 134 1.19 29.01 -14.59
CA PHE A 134 2.26 28.14 -14.10
C PHE A 134 3.21 28.93 -13.19
N ARG A 135 3.96 28.23 -12.34
CA ARG A 135 4.99 28.91 -11.53
C ARG A 135 6.17 29.39 -12.37
N ASN A 136 6.55 28.58 -13.36
CA ASN A 136 7.63 28.84 -14.30
C ASN A 136 7.42 28.03 -15.59
N ARG A 137 8.30 28.27 -16.57
CA ARG A 137 8.26 27.65 -17.90
C ARG A 137 8.38 26.12 -17.89
N ASP A 138 9.16 25.56 -16.97
CA ASP A 138 9.46 24.11 -16.95
C ASP A 138 8.27 23.26 -16.48
N LEU A 139 7.27 23.88 -15.86
CA LEU A 139 6.04 23.22 -15.43
C LEU A 139 4.92 23.30 -16.46
N MET A 140 5.16 23.95 -17.60
CA MET A 140 4.16 24.13 -18.65
C MET A 140 3.85 22.81 -19.36
N PHE A 141 2.56 22.51 -19.55
CA PHE A 141 2.13 21.35 -20.32
C PHE A 141 0.83 21.64 -21.07
N TRP A 142 0.57 20.85 -22.12
CA TRP A 142 -0.67 20.84 -22.92
C TRP A 142 -1.07 22.15 -23.63
N LEU A 143 -0.21 23.17 -23.72
CA LEU A 143 -0.57 24.43 -24.41
C LEU A 143 -1.11 24.22 -25.83
N GLU A 144 -0.46 23.36 -26.62
CA GLU A 144 -0.89 23.03 -27.99
C GLU A 144 -2.30 22.42 -28.05
N ARG A 145 -2.75 21.77 -26.96
CA ARG A 145 -4.13 21.24 -26.88
C ARG A 145 -5.12 22.38 -26.68
N PHE A 146 -4.76 23.40 -25.90
CA PHE A 146 -5.60 24.57 -25.66
C PHE A 146 -5.75 25.42 -26.92
N GLU A 147 -4.68 25.64 -27.67
CA GLU A 147 -4.69 26.40 -28.93
C GLU A 147 -5.68 25.86 -29.96
N ARG A 148 -6.03 24.56 -29.90
CA ARG A 148 -7.01 23.94 -30.81
C ARG A 148 -8.45 24.42 -30.58
N TYR A 149 -8.79 24.82 -29.35
CA TYR A 149 -10.17 25.09 -28.95
C TYR A 149 -10.37 26.49 -28.34
N ALA A 150 -9.32 27.12 -27.81
CA ALA A 150 -9.37 28.48 -27.33
C ALA A 150 -9.32 29.46 -28.52
N ASP A 151 -10.20 30.46 -28.53
CA ASP A 151 -10.10 31.60 -29.45
C ASP A 151 -8.96 32.54 -29.03
N ASP A 152 -8.80 32.71 -27.72
CA ASP A 152 -7.75 33.50 -27.09
C ASP A 152 -7.07 32.66 -26.00
N LEU A 153 -5.74 32.53 -26.04
CA LEU A 153 -4.96 31.83 -25.01
C LEU A 153 -3.99 32.81 -24.34
N ILE A 154 -4.19 33.03 -23.04
CA ILE A 154 -3.35 33.87 -22.19
C ILE A 154 -2.55 32.97 -21.26
N VAL A 155 -1.24 32.94 -21.42
CA VAL A 155 -0.34 32.16 -20.57
C VAL A 155 0.33 33.09 -19.55
N CYS A 156 0.21 32.75 -18.27
CA CYS A 156 0.81 33.47 -17.16
C CYS A 156 1.88 32.63 -16.47
N THR A 157 3.01 33.25 -16.13
CA THR A 157 4.04 32.64 -15.26
C THR A 157 4.35 33.54 -14.07
N ASP A 158 4.37 32.96 -12.87
CA ASP A 158 4.62 33.69 -11.62
C ASP A 158 5.99 34.42 -11.65
N ASP A 159 7.00 33.80 -12.27
CA ASP A 159 8.36 34.34 -12.40
C ASP A 159 8.63 35.12 -13.71
N GLY A 160 7.64 35.22 -14.60
CA GLY A 160 7.78 35.87 -15.91
C GLY A 160 8.65 35.12 -16.92
N SER A 161 8.97 33.84 -16.68
CA SER A 161 9.81 33.03 -17.58
C SER A 161 9.16 32.73 -18.94
N TYR A 162 7.84 32.85 -19.07
CA TYR A 162 7.11 32.72 -20.33
C TYR A 162 5.75 33.43 -20.31
N GLY A 163 5.35 34.01 -21.43
CA GLY A 163 4.07 34.70 -21.55
C GLY A 163 4.00 35.94 -20.66
N ARG A 164 2.87 36.15 -19.99
CA ARG A 164 2.64 37.29 -19.12
C ARG A 164 3.21 37.02 -17.71
N PRO A 165 4.01 37.94 -17.14
CA PRO A 165 4.44 37.83 -15.75
C PRO A 165 3.27 38.07 -14.80
N GLY A 166 3.22 37.32 -13.70
CA GLY A 166 2.23 37.50 -12.62
C GLY A 166 1.12 36.45 -12.61
N PHE A 167 0.12 36.68 -11.76
CA PHE A 167 -0.94 35.70 -11.51
C PHE A 167 -2.06 35.76 -12.55
N VAL A 168 -2.73 34.62 -12.76
CA VAL A 168 -3.92 34.51 -13.62
C VAL A 168 -5.05 35.47 -13.25
N THR A 169 -5.11 35.91 -11.99
CA THR A 169 -6.12 36.87 -11.51
C THR A 169 -5.92 38.27 -12.08
N GLU A 170 -4.69 38.68 -12.38
CA GLU A 170 -4.39 39.97 -13.01
C GLU A 170 -4.80 39.97 -14.48
N ALA A 171 -4.55 38.86 -15.17
CA ALA A 171 -5.03 38.65 -16.53
C ALA A 171 -6.56 38.59 -16.59
N LEU A 172 -7.19 37.89 -15.63
CA LEU A 172 -8.64 37.84 -15.51
C LEU A 172 -9.23 39.23 -15.23
N GLN A 173 -8.61 40.04 -14.37
CA GLN A 173 -9.07 41.38 -14.06
C GLN A 173 -9.05 42.29 -15.30
N GLU A 174 -7.93 42.32 -16.03
CA GLU A 174 -7.84 43.12 -17.26
C GLU A 174 -8.85 42.67 -18.32
N LEU A 175 -9.09 41.36 -18.44
CA LEU A 175 -10.11 40.85 -19.34
C LEU A 175 -11.52 41.33 -18.91
N LEU A 176 -11.85 41.27 -17.61
CA LEU A 176 -13.14 41.74 -17.09
C LEU A 176 -13.37 43.24 -17.33
N GLU A 177 -12.31 44.03 -17.35
CA GLU A 177 -12.37 45.48 -17.59
C GLU A 177 -12.56 45.81 -19.07
N ASN A 178 -11.98 45.02 -19.99
CA ASN A 178 -11.97 45.32 -21.42
C ASN A 178 -12.99 44.53 -22.25
N ASP A 179 -13.28 43.28 -21.85
CA ASP A 179 -14.03 42.30 -22.63
C ASP A 179 -14.78 41.35 -21.68
N LYS A 180 -15.78 41.90 -21.00
CA LYS A 180 -16.51 41.21 -19.92
C LYS A 180 -17.18 39.93 -20.43
N PRO A 181 -16.86 38.74 -19.86
CA PRO A 181 -17.45 37.48 -20.26
C PRO A 181 -18.79 37.22 -19.58
N ASP A 182 -19.56 36.28 -20.14
CA ASP A 182 -20.84 35.81 -19.61
C ASP A 182 -20.66 34.79 -18.48
N LEU A 183 -19.56 34.02 -18.53
CA LEU A 183 -19.21 32.99 -17.55
C LEU A 183 -17.70 32.90 -17.35
N VAL A 184 -17.27 32.78 -16.09
CA VAL A 184 -15.91 32.37 -15.73
C VAL A 184 -15.94 30.97 -15.10
N VAL A 185 -15.04 30.09 -15.51
CA VAL A 185 -14.79 28.80 -14.88
C VAL A 185 -13.36 28.80 -14.35
N ALA A 186 -13.15 28.67 -13.04
CA ALA A 186 -11.82 28.66 -12.44
C ALA A 186 -11.52 27.33 -11.74
N ILE A 187 -10.46 26.65 -12.16
CA ILE A 187 -10.03 25.38 -11.57
C ILE A 187 -8.53 25.40 -11.27
N GLY A 188 -8.19 25.12 -10.01
CA GLY A 188 -6.82 25.10 -9.55
C GLY A 188 -6.74 25.00 -8.04
N PRO A 189 -5.64 25.45 -7.42
CA PRO A 189 -5.53 25.52 -5.97
C PRO A 189 -6.66 26.36 -5.36
N LEU A 190 -7.15 25.99 -4.16
CA LEU A 190 -8.21 26.74 -3.47
C LEU A 190 -7.93 28.25 -3.34
N PRO A 191 -6.70 28.71 -3.02
CA PRO A 191 -6.40 30.14 -2.99
C PRO A 191 -6.62 30.83 -4.34
N MET A 192 -6.28 30.15 -5.45
CA MET A 192 -6.48 30.69 -6.79
C MET A 192 -7.98 30.77 -7.13
N MET A 193 -8.74 29.69 -6.90
CA MET A 193 -10.18 29.68 -7.15
C MET A 193 -10.91 30.75 -6.33
N HIS A 194 -10.50 30.93 -5.06
CA HIS A 194 -11.02 31.99 -4.20
C HIS A 194 -10.66 33.39 -4.71
N ALA A 195 -9.42 33.59 -5.18
CA ALA A 195 -8.98 34.86 -5.73
C ALA A 195 -9.74 35.20 -7.02
N CYS A 196 -9.86 34.27 -7.98
CA CYS A 196 -10.68 34.46 -9.19
C CYS A 196 -12.13 34.83 -8.86
N THR A 197 -12.72 34.14 -7.89
CA THR A 197 -14.08 34.42 -7.38
C THR A 197 -14.23 35.85 -6.85
N ASN A 198 -13.21 36.35 -6.13
CA ASN A 198 -13.22 37.72 -5.61
C ASN A 198 -12.96 38.75 -6.71
N THR A 199 -12.11 38.45 -7.69
CA THR A 199 -11.86 39.30 -8.86
C THR A 199 -13.13 39.50 -9.70
N THR A 200 -13.96 38.48 -9.89
CA THR A 200 -15.19 38.57 -10.70
C THR A 200 -16.38 39.17 -9.97
N ARG A 201 -16.37 39.18 -8.63
CA ARG A 201 -17.51 39.61 -7.80
C ARG A 201 -17.93 41.07 -8.06
N PRO A 202 -17.04 42.08 -8.17
CA PRO A 202 -17.41 43.45 -8.50
C PRO A 202 -18.08 43.60 -9.87
N PHE A 203 -17.66 42.77 -10.83
CA PHE A 203 -18.18 42.77 -12.20
C PHE A 203 -19.50 42.00 -12.33
N LYS A 204 -19.95 41.31 -11.27
CA LYS A 204 -21.16 40.48 -11.25
C LYS A 204 -21.18 39.42 -12.35
N VAL A 205 -20.01 38.84 -12.63
CA VAL A 205 -19.86 37.74 -13.60
C VAL A 205 -19.97 36.41 -12.87
N LYS A 206 -20.89 35.55 -13.32
CA LYS A 206 -21.07 34.22 -12.73
C LYS A 206 -19.76 33.44 -12.81
N THR A 207 -19.32 32.89 -11.69
CA THR A 207 -18.02 32.20 -11.60
C THR A 207 -18.21 30.81 -11.05
N MET A 208 -17.95 29.80 -11.87
CA MET A 208 -17.99 28.40 -11.47
C MET A 208 -16.59 27.94 -11.02
N VAL A 209 -16.53 27.15 -9.96
CA VAL A 209 -15.28 26.58 -9.42
C VAL A 209 -15.44 25.08 -9.19
N SER A 210 -14.43 24.30 -9.59
CA SER A 210 -14.39 22.85 -9.35
C SER A 210 -13.70 22.56 -8.02
N LEU A 211 -14.46 22.26 -6.98
CA LEU A 211 -13.93 22.08 -5.63
C LEU A 211 -13.17 20.77 -5.46
N ASN A 212 -11.99 20.83 -4.86
CA ASN A 212 -11.12 19.69 -4.57
C ASN A 212 -11.20 19.23 -3.10
N ALA A 213 -12.42 19.00 -2.59
CA ALA A 213 -12.64 18.55 -1.22
C ALA A 213 -12.15 17.10 -0.96
N ILE A 214 -11.83 16.77 0.29
CA ILE A 214 -11.42 15.41 0.70
C ILE A 214 -12.54 14.40 0.42
N MET A 215 -12.25 13.36 -0.36
CA MET A 215 -13.22 12.32 -0.72
C MET A 215 -12.78 10.94 -0.22
N VAL A 216 -13.75 10.03 -0.01
CA VAL A 216 -13.50 8.64 0.39
C VAL A 216 -14.26 7.69 -0.54
N ASP A 217 -15.59 7.74 -0.49
CA ASP A 217 -16.45 6.88 -1.31
C ASP A 217 -16.61 7.44 -2.74
N GLY A 218 -16.88 8.75 -2.85
CA GLY A 218 -17.17 9.42 -4.13
C GLY A 218 -18.63 9.28 -4.60
N THR A 219 -19.52 8.77 -3.74
CA THR A 219 -20.90 8.38 -4.07
C THR A 219 -21.97 9.00 -3.17
N GLY A 220 -21.57 9.86 -2.23
CA GLY A 220 -22.46 10.60 -1.34
C GLY A 220 -22.80 9.88 -0.03
N MET A 221 -22.15 8.76 0.27
CA MET A 221 -22.52 7.90 1.42
C MET A 221 -21.95 8.40 2.76
N CYS A 222 -20.78 9.05 2.76
CA CYS A 222 -20.08 9.38 4.02
C CYS A 222 -20.07 10.86 4.40
N GLY A 223 -20.32 11.77 3.45
CA GLY A 223 -20.23 13.23 3.68
C GLY A 223 -18.81 13.76 3.90
N SER A 224 -17.75 12.99 3.59
CA SER A 224 -16.36 13.47 3.67
C SER A 224 -16.12 14.68 2.76
N CYS A 225 -16.72 14.69 1.59
CA CYS A 225 -16.60 15.75 0.59
C CYS A 225 -17.54 16.94 0.85
N ARG A 226 -18.12 17.05 2.06
CA ARG A 226 -19.05 18.14 2.36
C ARG A 226 -18.39 19.51 2.23
N VAL A 227 -19.17 20.44 1.71
CA VAL A 227 -18.86 21.85 1.54
C VAL A 227 -20.11 22.67 1.88
N THR A 228 -19.92 23.90 2.36
CA THR A 228 -21.02 24.84 2.56
C THR A 228 -21.14 25.76 1.35
N VAL A 229 -22.31 25.73 0.70
CA VAL A 229 -22.64 26.57 -0.46
C VAL A 229 -24.00 27.21 -0.20
N ASP A 230 -24.06 28.54 -0.25
CA ASP A 230 -25.27 29.31 0.04
C ASP A 230 -25.87 28.98 1.44
N GLY A 231 -24.99 28.88 2.44
CA GLY A 231 -25.38 28.52 3.82
C GLY A 231 -25.91 27.10 4.00
N LYS A 232 -25.87 26.25 2.97
CA LYS A 232 -26.35 24.86 3.00
C LYS A 232 -25.20 23.89 2.81
N VAL A 233 -25.24 22.80 3.56
CA VAL A 233 -24.30 21.69 3.38
C VAL A 233 -24.63 20.97 2.08
N ARG A 234 -23.61 20.81 1.23
CA ARG A 234 -23.65 20.09 -0.06
C ARG A 234 -22.53 19.06 -0.11
N PHE A 235 -22.71 17.99 -0.88
CA PHE A 235 -21.68 16.96 -1.07
C PHE A 235 -21.06 17.08 -2.46
N ALA A 236 -19.79 17.48 -2.51
CA ALA A 236 -19.11 17.78 -3.78
C ALA A 236 -19.08 16.59 -4.76
N CYS A 237 -19.04 15.34 -4.28
CA CYS A 237 -19.00 14.17 -5.17
C CYS A 237 -20.31 13.85 -5.90
N VAL A 238 -21.46 14.35 -5.43
CA VAL A 238 -22.79 14.03 -6.00
C VAL A 238 -23.59 15.27 -6.41
N GLU A 239 -23.32 16.42 -5.79
CA GLU A 239 -23.93 17.70 -6.12
C GLU A 239 -22.99 18.64 -6.89
N GLY A 240 -21.69 18.36 -6.89
CA GLY A 240 -20.66 19.11 -7.62
C GLY A 240 -19.87 18.21 -8.58
N PRO A 241 -18.55 18.37 -8.75
CA PRO A 241 -17.65 19.21 -7.96
C PRO A 241 -17.74 20.70 -8.29
N ASP A 242 -18.41 21.04 -9.39
CA ASP A 242 -18.59 22.42 -9.86
C ASP A 242 -19.71 23.14 -9.09
N PHE A 243 -19.36 24.26 -8.44
CA PHE A 243 -20.29 25.12 -7.72
C PHE A 243 -20.09 26.59 -8.10
N ASP A 244 -21.11 27.42 -7.82
CA ASP A 244 -20.97 28.86 -7.91
C ASP A 244 -20.00 29.36 -6.83
N GLY A 245 -18.81 29.81 -7.24
CA GLY A 245 -17.76 30.27 -6.35
C GLY A 245 -18.21 31.44 -5.47
N HIS A 246 -19.15 32.28 -5.92
CA HIS A 246 -19.63 33.41 -5.10
C HIS A 246 -20.43 32.96 -3.88
N LEU A 247 -20.90 31.71 -3.86
CA LEU A 247 -21.70 31.11 -2.79
C LEU A 247 -20.91 30.12 -1.91
N VAL A 248 -19.67 29.80 -2.27
CA VAL A 248 -18.83 28.81 -1.55
C VAL A 248 -18.20 29.43 -0.30
N ASP A 249 -18.25 28.70 0.82
CA ASP A 249 -17.46 29.00 2.02
C ASP A 249 -16.02 28.47 1.86
N PHE A 250 -15.16 29.30 1.26
CA PHE A 250 -13.74 28.98 1.09
C PHE A 250 -12.97 28.83 2.42
N PRO A 251 -13.17 29.68 3.45
CA PRO A 251 -12.54 29.49 4.76
C PRO A 251 -12.80 28.11 5.37
N GLU A 252 -14.06 27.64 5.36
CA GLU A 252 -14.42 26.30 5.85
C GLU A 252 -13.67 25.23 5.06
N LEU A 253 -13.72 25.28 3.73
CA LEU A 253 -13.09 24.29 2.86
C LEU A 253 -11.56 24.23 3.05
N ILE A 254 -10.90 25.38 3.18
CA ILE A 254 -9.45 25.46 3.44
C ILE A 254 -9.09 24.84 4.79
N ALA A 255 -9.88 25.09 5.84
CA ALA A 255 -9.68 24.49 7.15
C ALA A 255 -9.82 22.96 7.08
N ARG A 256 -10.81 22.46 6.33
CA ARG A 256 -11.06 21.03 6.12
C ARG A 256 -9.91 20.33 5.41
N GLN A 257 -9.32 20.96 4.39
CA GLN A 257 -8.15 20.40 3.67
C GLN A 257 -6.93 20.18 4.57
N ARG A 258 -6.81 20.93 5.68
CA ARG A 258 -5.67 20.78 6.60
C ARG A 258 -5.84 19.66 7.62
N ARG A 259 -7.02 19.01 7.66
CA ARG A 259 -7.40 18.06 8.72
C ARG A 259 -6.44 16.88 8.85
N PHE A 260 -5.91 16.36 7.74
CA PHE A 260 -5.06 15.16 7.74
C PHE A 260 -3.57 15.45 7.46
N LYS A 261 -3.16 16.72 7.54
CA LYS A 261 -1.80 17.13 7.21
C LYS A 261 -0.71 16.37 8.00
N ALA A 262 -0.97 16.02 9.26
CA ALA A 262 -0.03 15.25 10.07
C ALA A 262 0.10 13.79 9.60
N GLN A 263 -1.02 13.15 9.27
CA GLN A 263 -1.08 11.79 8.74
C GLN A 263 -0.45 11.71 7.35
N GLU A 264 -0.73 12.68 6.48
CA GLU A 264 -0.12 12.80 5.15
C GLU A 264 1.40 13.01 5.24
N ALA A 265 1.86 13.85 6.18
CA ALA A 265 3.29 14.07 6.40
C ALA A 265 3.99 12.78 6.86
N LYS A 266 3.40 12.08 7.84
CA LYS A 266 3.94 10.80 8.31
C LYS A 266 3.95 9.75 7.21
N ALA A 267 2.87 9.60 6.45
CA ALA A 267 2.80 8.65 5.34
C ALA A 267 3.83 8.95 4.24
N ASN A 268 4.10 10.23 3.97
CA ASN A 268 5.18 10.64 3.05
C ASN A 268 6.56 10.30 3.60
N GLU A 269 6.81 10.54 4.88
CA GLU A 269 8.07 10.21 5.55
C GLU A 269 8.31 8.69 5.52
N ASP A 270 7.34 7.91 5.96
CA ASP A 270 7.36 6.45 5.96
C ASP A 270 7.58 5.89 4.54
N TYR A 271 6.98 6.52 3.51
CA TYR A 271 7.17 6.11 2.11
C TYR A 271 8.53 6.50 1.54
N SER A 272 9.07 7.66 1.94
CA SER A 272 10.42 8.09 1.54
C SER A 272 11.53 7.31 2.26
N HIS A 273 11.19 6.62 3.34
CA HIS A 273 12.14 5.81 4.10
C HIS A 273 12.56 4.59 3.27
N VAL A 274 13.73 4.69 2.66
CA VAL A 274 14.42 3.52 2.10
C VAL A 274 14.90 2.67 3.28
N CYS A 275 14.27 1.52 3.48
CA CYS A 275 14.64 0.60 4.54
C CYS A 275 16.00 -0.03 4.21
N ASP A 276 17.07 0.54 4.75
CA ASP A 276 18.45 0.03 4.60
C ASP A 276 18.71 -1.24 5.42
N ILE A 277 17.69 -1.84 6.04
CA ILE A 277 17.87 -2.93 7.00
C ILE A 277 18.47 -4.17 6.33
N GLU A 278 18.15 -4.43 5.07
CA GLU A 278 18.73 -5.52 4.29
C GLU A 278 20.23 -5.30 4.08
N ARG A 279 20.64 -4.11 3.61
CA ARG A 279 22.05 -3.73 3.49
C ARG A 279 22.78 -3.86 4.82
N ILE A 280 22.21 -3.31 5.90
CA ILE A 280 22.81 -3.31 7.24
C ILE A 280 23.01 -4.75 7.74
N LEU A 281 22.02 -5.62 7.57
CA LEU A 281 22.01 -6.96 8.16
C LEU A 281 22.74 -8.01 7.31
N PHE A 282 22.71 -7.89 5.98
CA PHE A 282 23.27 -8.90 5.06
C PHE A 282 24.56 -8.44 4.37
N GLU A 283 24.69 -7.18 3.99
CA GLU A 283 25.92 -6.69 3.33
C GLU A 283 26.95 -6.22 4.36
N GLU A 284 26.54 -5.40 5.33
CA GLU A 284 27.42 -4.85 6.36
C GLU A 284 27.55 -5.78 7.59
N GLU A 285 26.73 -6.83 7.67
CA GLU A 285 26.62 -7.78 8.79
C GLU A 285 26.56 -7.11 10.18
N LYS A 286 26.01 -5.89 10.24
CA LYS A 286 25.97 -5.10 11.46
C LYS A 286 25.02 -5.72 12.47
N ARG A 287 25.61 -6.09 13.61
CA ARG A 287 24.91 -6.69 14.74
C ARG A 287 24.20 -5.70 15.66
N SER A 288 24.51 -4.40 15.62
CA SER A 288 23.83 -3.38 16.44
C SER A 288 22.96 -2.43 15.60
N TYR A 289 21.97 -2.98 14.90
CA TYR A 289 21.09 -2.17 14.04
C TYR A 289 20.07 -1.33 14.83
N LYS A 290 19.78 -1.68 16.10
CA LYS A 290 18.75 -1.02 16.94
C LYS A 290 19.27 -0.69 18.34
N LYS A 291 18.77 0.43 18.91
CA LYS A 291 19.10 0.87 20.27
C LYS A 291 18.19 0.17 21.27
N LEU A 292 18.75 -0.29 22.39
CA LEU A 292 17.97 -1.01 23.42
C LEU A 292 16.75 -0.24 23.96
N LYS A 293 16.83 1.10 24.00
CA LYS A 293 15.76 1.97 24.47
C LYS A 293 14.53 2.04 23.55
N THR A 294 14.65 1.55 22.32
CA THR A 294 13.55 1.57 21.33
C THR A 294 12.83 0.23 21.25
N LEU A 295 13.18 -0.73 22.12
CA LEU A 295 12.50 -2.02 22.18
C LEU A 295 11.27 -1.92 23.08
N LEU A 296 10.24 -2.68 22.74
CA LEU A 296 9.13 -2.91 23.66
C LEU A 296 9.65 -3.64 24.91
N PRO A 297 9.02 -3.48 26.08
CA PRO A 297 9.43 -4.21 27.29
C PRO A 297 8.90 -5.66 27.31
N GLU A 298 7.69 -5.91 26.79
CA GLU A 298 7.00 -7.20 26.87
C GLU A 298 6.92 -7.89 25.50
N GLN A 299 6.94 -9.23 25.49
CA GLN A 299 6.72 -10.04 24.30
C GLN A 299 5.36 -9.68 23.69
N VAL A 300 5.28 -9.66 22.36
CA VAL A 300 4.02 -9.49 21.64
C VAL A 300 3.07 -10.61 22.08
N PRO A 301 1.85 -10.32 22.55
CA PRO A 301 0.97 -11.34 23.09
C PRO A 301 0.57 -12.35 22.02
N MET A 302 0.58 -13.65 22.35
CA MET A 302 0.09 -14.69 21.44
C MET A 302 -1.43 -14.57 21.30
N PRO A 303 -1.98 -14.41 20.08
CA PRO A 303 -3.42 -14.39 19.89
C PRO A 303 -4.03 -15.74 20.29
N GLU A 304 -5.07 -15.70 21.11
CA GLU A 304 -5.78 -16.88 21.62
C GLU A 304 -7.25 -16.88 21.23
N ARG A 305 -7.82 -18.08 21.09
CA ARG A 305 -9.28 -18.24 20.97
C ARG A 305 -9.98 -17.84 22.27
N SER A 306 -11.17 -17.25 22.14
CA SER A 306 -11.99 -16.90 23.31
C SER A 306 -12.36 -18.15 24.13
N ALA A 307 -12.51 -17.99 25.45
CA ALA A 307 -12.89 -19.09 26.34
C ALA A 307 -14.19 -19.79 25.89
N LYS A 308 -15.20 -19.01 25.47
CA LYS A 308 -16.47 -19.53 24.93
C LYS A 308 -16.28 -20.43 23.69
N SER A 309 -15.31 -20.10 22.83
CA SER A 309 -14.96 -20.90 21.65
C SER A 309 -14.21 -22.18 22.03
N ARG A 310 -13.34 -22.12 23.05
CA ARG A 310 -12.50 -23.24 23.51
C ARG A 310 -13.29 -24.34 24.23
N MET A 311 -14.36 -24.00 24.95
CA MET A 311 -15.15 -24.98 25.72
C MET A 311 -15.95 -25.99 24.86
N THR A 312 -16.07 -25.78 23.55
CA THR A 312 -16.96 -26.57 22.68
C THR A 312 -16.22 -27.49 21.71
N ASN A 313 -14.89 -27.45 21.66
CA ASN A 313 -14.09 -28.22 20.70
C ASN A 313 -12.61 -28.31 21.13
N PHE A 314 -11.86 -29.21 20.50
CA PHE A 314 -10.43 -29.42 20.76
C PHE A 314 -9.52 -28.78 19.69
N LYS A 315 -9.99 -27.72 19.01
CA LYS A 315 -9.13 -26.98 18.07
C LYS A 315 -8.06 -26.21 18.85
N GLU A 316 -6.95 -25.91 18.18
CA GLU A 316 -5.81 -25.21 18.79
C GLU A 316 -6.21 -23.94 19.52
N VAL A 317 -5.68 -23.73 20.72
CA VAL A 317 -5.98 -22.56 21.56
C VAL A 317 -5.29 -21.31 21.02
N ASN A 318 -4.01 -21.43 20.73
CA ASN A 318 -3.17 -20.37 20.20
C ASN A 318 -3.36 -20.29 18.69
N LEU A 319 -3.65 -19.10 18.18
CA LEU A 319 -3.89 -18.86 16.76
C LEU A 319 -2.59 -18.66 15.97
N GLY A 320 -1.47 -18.42 16.66
CA GLY A 320 -0.21 -18.05 16.03
C GLY A 320 -0.13 -16.54 15.76
N TYR A 321 1.06 -16.06 15.44
CA TYR A 321 1.31 -14.67 15.07
C TYR A 321 0.82 -14.36 13.66
N SER A 322 0.35 -13.12 13.44
CA SER A 322 0.33 -12.53 12.12
C SER A 322 1.74 -12.15 11.66
N ILE A 323 1.90 -11.73 10.41
CA ILE A 323 3.19 -11.22 9.93
C ILE A 323 3.59 -9.93 10.69
N GLU A 324 2.62 -9.09 11.03
CA GLU A 324 2.84 -7.88 11.83
C GLU A 324 3.34 -8.23 13.23
N ASP A 325 2.64 -9.14 13.94
CA ASP A 325 3.04 -9.61 15.26
C ASP A 325 4.46 -10.22 15.24
N ALA A 326 4.77 -11.01 14.20
CA ALA A 326 6.07 -11.66 14.05
C ALA A 326 7.19 -10.66 13.78
N ILE A 327 6.94 -9.61 12.98
CA ILE A 327 7.92 -8.55 12.74
C ILE A 327 8.15 -7.74 14.02
N GLU A 328 7.08 -7.35 14.72
CA GLU A 328 7.18 -6.58 15.97
C GLU A 328 7.95 -7.35 17.04
N GLU A 329 7.73 -8.66 17.16
CA GLU A 329 8.51 -9.51 18.07
C GLU A 329 9.96 -9.71 17.57
N ALA A 330 10.17 -9.93 16.26
CA ALA A 330 11.51 -10.08 15.68
C ALA A 330 12.38 -8.83 15.91
N GLU A 331 11.78 -7.64 15.88
CA GLU A 331 12.42 -6.36 16.15
C GLU A 331 12.95 -6.21 17.59
N ARG A 332 12.51 -7.06 18.53
CA ARG A 332 13.11 -7.14 19.88
C ARG A 332 14.49 -7.77 19.85
N CYS A 333 14.81 -8.60 18.86
CA CYS A 333 16.12 -9.22 18.74
C CYS A 333 17.20 -8.18 18.40
N ILE A 334 18.13 -7.97 19.32
CA ILE A 334 19.24 -7.03 19.16
C ILE A 334 20.44 -7.59 18.38
N GLN A 335 20.29 -8.76 17.74
CA GLN A 335 21.35 -9.40 16.92
C GLN A 335 22.70 -9.50 17.67
N CYS A 336 22.69 -10.02 18.89
CA CYS A 336 23.83 -10.03 19.82
C CYS A 336 25.18 -10.41 19.17
N LYS A 337 26.25 -9.70 19.56
CA LYS A 337 27.63 -10.08 19.16
C LYS A 337 27.98 -11.50 19.60
N ASN A 338 27.65 -11.84 20.84
CA ASN A 338 27.83 -13.18 21.40
C ASN A 338 26.44 -13.75 21.75
N PRO A 339 25.80 -14.50 20.84
CA PRO A 339 24.44 -14.98 21.03
C PRO A 339 24.39 -16.20 21.96
N THR A 340 24.08 -15.97 23.23
CA THR A 340 23.90 -17.03 24.25
C THR A 340 22.69 -17.92 23.98
N CYS A 341 21.69 -17.44 23.23
CA CYS A 341 20.51 -18.21 22.87
C CYS A 341 20.82 -19.43 21.99
N ILE A 342 21.88 -19.41 21.17
CA ILE A 342 22.28 -20.56 20.34
C ILE A 342 22.76 -21.70 21.25
N ALA A 343 23.63 -21.40 22.22
CA ALA A 343 24.08 -22.38 23.21
C ALA A 343 22.94 -22.87 24.13
N GLY A 344 21.93 -22.02 24.36
CA GLY A 344 20.72 -22.39 25.10
C GLY A 344 19.75 -23.28 24.32
N CYS A 345 19.90 -23.41 23.00
CA CYS A 345 19.09 -24.29 22.17
C CYS A 345 19.70 -25.70 22.14
N PRO A 346 18.98 -26.76 22.54
CA PRO A 346 19.52 -28.12 22.55
C PRO A 346 19.99 -28.63 21.18
N VAL A 347 19.36 -28.14 20.11
CA VAL A 347 19.72 -28.49 18.72
C VAL A 347 20.52 -27.38 18.02
N GLN A 348 20.93 -26.34 18.77
CA GLN A 348 21.81 -25.26 18.31
C GLN A 348 21.30 -24.48 17.08
N ILE A 349 19.99 -24.17 17.02
CA ILE A 349 19.45 -23.29 15.98
C ILE A 349 20.17 -21.94 16.03
N ASP A 350 20.58 -21.44 14.86
CA ASP A 350 21.10 -20.09 14.71
C ASP A 350 19.96 -19.05 14.79
N ILE A 351 19.53 -18.80 16.02
CA ILE A 351 18.39 -17.94 16.34
C ILE A 351 18.55 -16.52 15.79
N PRO A 352 19.70 -15.82 15.99
CA PRO A 352 19.88 -14.50 15.41
C PRO A 352 19.74 -14.51 13.88
N ARG A 353 20.29 -15.52 13.19
CA ARG A 353 20.26 -15.57 11.72
C ARG A 353 18.85 -15.82 11.19
N PHE A 354 18.04 -16.71 11.77
CA PHE A 354 16.66 -16.85 11.25
C PHE A 354 15.81 -15.60 11.53
N ILE A 355 15.99 -14.97 12.70
CA ILE A 355 15.28 -13.72 13.01
C ILE A 355 15.71 -12.60 12.06
N ARG A 356 16.97 -12.60 11.61
CA ARG A 356 17.46 -11.65 10.59
C ARG A 356 16.67 -11.73 9.29
N TYR A 357 16.39 -12.93 8.83
CA TYR A 357 15.53 -13.14 7.66
C TYR A 357 14.08 -12.69 7.91
N LEU A 358 13.55 -12.86 9.12
CA LEU A 358 12.22 -12.33 9.47
C LEU A 358 12.16 -10.79 9.43
N LEU A 359 13.23 -10.10 9.86
CA LEU A 359 13.31 -8.63 9.83
C LEU A 359 13.22 -8.06 8.41
N VAL A 360 13.66 -8.81 7.40
CA VAL A 360 13.52 -8.47 5.97
C VAL A 360 12.33 -9.16 5.30
N ARG A 361 11.40 -9.72 6.09
CA ARG A 361 10.19 -10.42 5.63
C ARG A 361 10.44 -11.66 4.76
N ASP A 362 11.65 -12.22 4.79
CA ASP A 362 11.95 -13.47 4.12
C ASP A 362 11.70 -14.68 5.03
N ILE A 363 10.43 -15.10 5.08
CA ILE A 363 9.98 -16.25 5.88
C ILE A 363 10.65 -17.56 5.39
N ASN A 364 10.96 -17.66 4.09
CA ASN A 364 11.55 -18.89 3.53
C ASN A 364 13.03 -19.01 3.88
N GLY A 365 13.78 -17.90 3.82
CA GLY A 365 15.16 -17.84 4.32
C GLY A 365 15.24 -18.13 5.81
N ALA A 366 14.31 -17.58 6.61
CA ALA A 366 14.22 -17.90 8.04
C ALA A 366 14.00 -19.40 8.29
N ARG A 367 13.09 -20.02 7.54
CA ARG A 367 12.86 -21.48 7.62
C ARG A 367 14.11 -22.26 7.22
N ASP A 368 14.77 -21.86 6.14
CA ASP A 368 15.95 -22.59 5.64
C ASP A 368 17.07 -22.60 6.68
N VAL A 369 17.27 -21.49 7.42
CA VAL A 369 18.19 -21.43 8.57
C VAL A 369 17.79 -22.39 9.69
N ILE A 370 16.51 -22.40 10.10
CA ILE A 370 16.05 -23.33 11.15
C ILE A 370 16.24 -24.77 10.71
N ASN A 371 15.93 -25.06 9.45
CA ASN A 371 16.00 -26.38 8.84
C ASN A 371 17.42 -26.93 8.76
N GLU A 372 18.48 -26.14 8.93
CA GLU A 372 19.85 -26.66 9.01
C GLU A 372 20.01 -27.61 10.21
N ASN A 373 19.35 -27.30 11.33
CA ASN A 373 19.47 -28.02 12.60
C ASN A 373 18.17 -28.71 13.06
N ASN A 374 17.00 -28.24 12.62
CA ASN A 374 15.70 -28.74 13.04
C ASN A 374 14.70 -28.79 11.88
N LEU A 375 14.26 -29.99 11.51
CA LEU A 375 13.25 -30.18 10.46
C LEU A 375 11.80 -30.00 10.93
N PHE A 376 11.56 -29.76 12.21
CA PHE A 376 10.23 -29.71 12.80
C PHE A 376 9.90 -28.37 13.49
N PRO A 377 10.12 -27.20 12.86
CA PRO A 377 9.87 -25.90 13.51
C PRO A 377 8.40 -25.72 13.93
N SER A 378 7.46 -26.28 13.18
CA SER A 378 6.03 -26.25 13.47
C SER A 378 5.63 -27.03 14.74
N ILE A 379 6.40 -28.07 15.07
CA ILE A 379 6.21 -28.88 16.27
C ILE A 379 6.98 -28.25 17.43
N CYS A 380 8.27 -27.94 17.24
CA CYS A 380 9.13 -27.35 18.25
C CYS A 380 8.56 -26.02 18.78
N GLY A 381 8.07 -25.14 17.90
CA GLY A 381 7.42 -23.88 18.29
C GLY A 381 6.13 -24.04 19.12
N ARG A 382 5.60 -25.27 19.29
CA ARG A 382 4.42 -25.57 20.13
C ARG A 382 4.74 -26.32 21.42
N VAL A 383 5.79 -27.13 21.42
CA VAL A 383 6.03 -28.14 22.47
C VAL A 383 7.38 -28.02 23.16
N CYS A 384 8.37 -27.38 22.53
CA CYS A 384 9.67 -27.15 23.15
C CYS A 384 9.49 -26.19 24.35
N PRO A 385 10.17 -26.39 25.48
CA PRO A 385 10.06 -25.50 26.63
C PRO A 385 11.07 -24.34 26.51
N GLN A 386 10.88 -23.46 25.52
CA GLN A 386 11.84 -22.39 25.19
C GLN A 386 12.12 -21.45 26.37
N GLU A 387 11.13 -21.23 27.23
CA GLU A 387 11.19 -20.42 28.45
C GLU A 387 12.25 -20.91 29.45
N SER A 388 12.59 -22.20 29.39
CA SER A 388 13.66 -22.82 30.20
C SER A 388 14.98 -22.98 29.43
N GLN A 389 14.96 -22.78 28.12
CA GLN A 389 16.06 -23.06 27.19
C GLN A 389 16.59 -21.78 26.53
N CYS A 390 16.41 -21.62 25.21
CA CYS A 390 17.00 -20.52 24.45
C CYS A 390 16.50 -19.14 24.91
N GLU A 391 15.25 -19.01 25.36
CA GLU A 391 14.72 -17.76 25.88
C GLU A 391 15.30 -17.43 27.25
N SER A 392 15.49 -18.43 28.12
CA SER A 392 16.13 -18.26 29.45
C SER A 392 17.56 -17.74 29.37
N GLN A 393 18.23 -18.00 28.24
CA GLN A 393 19.59 -17.51 27.96
C GLN A 393 19.62 -16.16 27.25
N CYS A 394 18.46 -15.56 26.89
CA CYS A 394 18.42 -14.30 26.19
C CYS A 394 18.96 -13.15 27.05
N VAL A 395 19.87 -12.34 26.49
CA VAL A 395 20.51 -11.24 27.22
C VAL A 395 19.53 -10.15 27.66
N LEU A 396 18.34 -10.07 27.05
CA LEU A 396 17.30 -9.10 27.38
C LEU A 396 16.68 -9.31 28.76
N ILE A 397 16.67 -10.56 29.28
CA ILE A 397 16.06 -10.92 30.58
C ILE A 397 16.53 -10.01 31.72
N LYS A 398 17.74 -9.49 31.64
CA LYS A 398 18.29 -8.58 32.67
C LYS A 398 17.55 -7.24 32.76
N LYS A 399 16.74 -6.87 31.77
CA LYS A 399 16.05 -5.57 31.69
C LYS A 399 14.59 -5.65 31.27
N MET A 400 14.18 -6.69 30.55
CA MET A 400 12.86 -6.84 29.95
C MET A 400 12.62 -8.31 29.56
N GLU A 401 11.44 -8.64 29.05
CA GLU A 401 11.16 -10.02 28.64
C GLU A 401 12.09 -10.48 27.51
N PRO A 402 12.45 -11.78 27.45
CA PRO A 402 13.25 -12.31 26.35
C PRO A 402 12.50 -12.17 25.03
N VAL A 403 13.23 -12.25 23.91
CA VAL A 403 12.59 -12.45 22.61
C VAL A 403 11.82 -13.77 22.65
N ALA A 404 10.56 -13.77 22.18
CA ALA A 404 9.69 -14.94 22.09
C ALA A 404 10.10 -15.84 20.92
N ILE A 405 11.30 -16.42 21.03
CA ILE A 405 11.94 -17.26 20.02
C ILE A 405 11.01 -18.42 19.60
N GLY A 406 10.34 -19.05 20.57
CA GLY A 406 9.42 -20.16 20.26
C GLY A 406 8.21 -19.73 19.43
N ARG A 407 7.68 -18.52 19.67
CA ARG A 407 6.55 -17.96 18.92
C ARG A 407 6.97 -17.60 17.49
N LEU A 408 8.18 -17.07 17.32
CA LEU A 408 8.76 -16.79 16.00
C LEU A 408 9.08 -18.09 15.23
N GLU A 409 9.64 -19.10 15.88
CA GLU A 409 9.89 -20.42 15.28
C GLU A 409 8.59 -21.05 14.78
N ARG A 410 7.53 -21.01 15.61
CA ARG A 410 6.18 -21.45 15.21
C ARG A 410 5.68 -20.69 13.99
N PHE A 411 5.76 -19.36 14.01
CA PHE A 411 5.31 -18.52 12.90
C PHE A 411 5.97 -18.93 11.59
N VAL A 412 7.30 -19.12 11.59
CA VAL A 412 8.06 -19.57 10.43
C VAL A 412 7.61 -20.96 9.98
N GLY A 413 7.47 -21.91 10.91
CA GLY A 413 7.04 -23.28 10.61
C GLY A 413 5.61 -23.41 10.09
N ASP A 414 4.74 -22.46 10.41
CA ASP A 414 3.34 -22.44 9.95
C ASP A 414 3.16 -21.70 8.61
N ASN A 415 3.96 -20.65 8.34
CA ASN A 415 3.72 -19.72 7.23
C ASN A 415 4.74 -19.81 6.07
N ALA A 416 5.90 -20.46 6.26
CA ALA A 416 6.85 -20.64 5.16
C ALA A 416 6.26 -21.51 4.04
N LYS A 417 6.53 -21.18 2.77
CA LYS A 417 6.00 -21.95 1.62
C LYS A 417 6.53 -23.38 1.68
N PRO A 418 5.71 -24.44 1.63
CA PRO A 418 6.21 -25.82 1.71
C PRO A 418 7.36 -26.06 0.73
N LYS A 419 8.52 -26.48 1.23
CA LYS A 419 9.65 -26.86 0.37
C LYS A 419 9.40 -28.28 -0.11
N VAL A 420 9.36 -28.48 -1.43
CA VAL A 420 9.37 -29.83 -1.99
C VAL A 420 10.76 -30.39 -1.76
N LEU A 421 10.93 -31.14 -0.67
CA LEU A 421 12.19 -31.82 -0.38
C LEU A 421 12.27 -33.04 -1.29
N GLN A 422 13.17 -32.98 -2.26
CA GLN A 422 13.48 -34.15 -3.07
C GLN A 422 14.30 -35.13 -2.24
N ARG A 423 14.14 -36.43 -2.52
CA ARG A 423 15.00 -37.48 -1.97
C ARG A 423 16.46 -37.11 -2.24
N PRO A 424 17.27 -36.86 -1.19
CA PRO A 424 18.64 -36.43 -1.41
C PRO A 424 19.42 -37.56 -2.09
N ARG A 425 20.27 -37.21 -3.07
CA ARG A 425 21.10 -38.17 -3.81
C ARG A 425 22.53 -38.07 -3.33
N PHE A 426 23.12 -39.21 -3.01
CA PHE A 426 24.50 -39.33 -2.56
C PHE A 426 25.24 -40.30 -3.47
N GLU A 427 26.51 -40.04 -3.72
CA GLU A 427 27.37 -40.94 -4.51
C GLU A 427 27.64 -42.27 -3.77
N LEU A 428 27.68 -42.21 -2.44
CA LEU A 428 27.83 -43.36 -1.55
C LEU A 428 26.68 -43.36 -0.54
N SER A 429 26.00 -44.49 -0.37
CA SER A 429 24.98 -44.66 0.66
C SER A 429 25.62 -45.06 1.98
N LEU A 430 25.13 -44.51 3.09
CA LEU A 430 25.49 -44.93 4.46
C LEU A 430 24.92 -46.31 4.84
N GLY A 431 24.18 -46.95 3.94
CA GLY A 431 23.52 -48.23 4.17
C GLY A 431 22.10 -48.08 4.74
N ARG A 432 21.59 -49.17 5.31
CA ARG A 432 20.22 -49.26 5.85
C ARG A 432 20.22 -49.03 7.34
N VAL A 433 19.31 -48.18 7.82
CA VAL A 433 19.14 -47.89 9.25
C VAL A 433 17.70 -48.19 9.67
N ALA A 434 17.56 -48.99 10.71
CA ALA A 434 16.29 -49.26 11.39
C ALA A 434 16.18 -48.39 12.64
N ILE A 435 15.11 -47.60 12.75
CA ILE A 435 14.78 -46.80 13.93
C ILE A 435 13.55 -47.43 14.57
N VAL A 436 13.62 -47.76 15.86
CA VAL A 436 12.49 -48.34 16.59
C VAL A 436 11.81 -47.24 17.41
N GLY A 437 10.56 -46.93 17.04
CA GLY A 437 9.71 -45.91 17.63
C GLY A 437 9.64 -44.61 16.80
N SER A 438 8.42 -44.12 16.56
CA SER A 438 8.15 -42.90 15.79
C SER A 438 7.89 -41.65 16.64
N GLY A 439 8.35 -41.66 17.90
CA GLY A 439 8.34 -40.47 18.75
C GLY A 439 9.27 -39.35 18.25
N PRO A 440 9.31 -38.19 18.95
CA PRO A 440 10.11 -37.03 18.56
C PRO A 440 11.58 -37.38 18.24
N ALA A 441 12.22 -38.17 19.11
CA ALA A 441 13.61 -38.59 18.92
C ALA A 441 13.80 -39.48 17.68
N GLY A 442 12.87 -40.41 17.43
CA GLY A 442 12.93 -41.28 16.26
C GLY A 442 12.71 -40.52 14.95
N LEU A 443 11.76 -39.59 14.92
CA LEU A 443 11.52 -38.71 13.78
C LEU A 443 12.70 -37.77 13.52
N ALA A 444 13.30 -37.20 14.58
CA ALA A 444 14.50 -36.38 14.49
C ALA A 444 15.68 -37.16 13.92
N ALA A 445 15.97 -38.34 14.47
CA ALA A 445 17.02 -39.20 13.95
C ALA A 445 16.77 -39.60 12.48
N ALA A 446 15.52 -39.91 12.12
CA ALA A 446 15.17 -40.22 10.74
C ALA A 446 15.44 -39.05 9.78
N ALA A 447 15.08 -37.83 10.21
CA ALA A 447 15.33 -36.58 9.49
C ALA A 447 16.81 -36.35 9.19
N ASP A 448 17.68 -36.55 10.18
CA ASP A 448 19.12 -36.34 10.02
C ASP A 448 19.77 -37.45 9.18
N LEU A 449 19.43 -38.71 9.46
CA LEU A 449 20.03 -39.85 8.77
C LEU A 449 19.66 -39.90 7.28
N VAL A 450 18.43 -39.53 6.92
CA VAL A 450 18.03 -39.48 5.50
C VAL A 450 18.77 -38.35 4.76
N ARG A 451 19.10 -37.25 5.44
CA ARG A 451 19.93 -36.14 4.91
C ARG A 451 21.41 -36.49 4.81
N CYS A 452 21.85 -37.55 5.47
CA CYS A 452 23.21 -38.08 5.33
C CYS A 452 23.30 -39.26 4.35
N GLY A 453 22.18 -39.69 3.75
CA GLY A 453 22.17 -40.75 2.72
C GLY A 453 21.96 -42.17 3.21
N ALA A 454 21.41 -42.32 4.42
CA ALA A 454 20.92 -43.60 4.90
C ALA A 454 19.55 -43.95 4.30
N GLU A 455 19.33 -45.25 4.05
CA GLU A 455 18.01 -45.80 3.80
C GLU A 455 17.32 -46.06 5.14
N VAL A 456 16.49 -45.13 5.57
CA VAL A 456 15.86 -45.15 6.89
C VAL A 456 14.50 -45.83 6.85
N THR A 457 14.30 -46.81 7.75
CA THR A 457 12.99 -47.40 8.07
C THR A 457 12.68 -47.18 9.55
N VAL A 458 11.55 -46.56 9.84
CA VAL A 458 11.06 -46.30 11.20
C VAL A 458 9.94 -47.30 11.52
N PHE A 459 10.17 -48.15 12.52
CA PHE A 459 9.20 -49.13 13.00
C PHE A 459 8.37 -48.55 14.13
N GLU A 460 7.05 -48.61 14.05
CA GLU A 460 6.13 -48.14 15.09
C GLU A 460 5.16 -49.24 15.51
N ALA A 461 5.07 -49.47 16.83
CA ALA A 461 4.17 -50.48 17.39
C ALA A 461 2.70 -50.00 17.42
N LEU A 462 2.48 -48.68 17.40
CA LEU A 462 1.16 -48.05 17.48
C LEU A 462 0.54 -47.78 16.11
N HIS A 463 -0.80 -47.71 16.06
CA HIS A 463 -1.61 -47.58 14.84
C HIS A 463 -1.35 -46.31 14.01
N VAL A 464 -0.69 -45.30 14.58
CA VAL A 464 -0.49 -43.96 13.99
C VAL A 464 0.90 -43.47 14.38
N ILE A 465 1.64 -43.00 13.38
CA ILE A 465 2.99 -42.46 13.51
C ILE A 465 2.99 -41.16 14.35
N GLY A 466 4.03 -40.97 15.16
CA GLY A 466 4.27 -39.76 15.95
C GLY A 466 4.54 -40.03 17.44
N GLY A 467 4.36 -41.26 17.91
CA GLY A 467 4.59 -41.65 19.31
C GLY A 467 3.95 -40.67 20.30
N VAL A 468 4.72 -40.14 21.25
CA VAL A 468 4.21 -39.17 22.24
C VAL A 468 3.63 -37.89 21.62
N LEU A 469 4.06 -37.46 20.42
CA LEU A 469 3.45 -36.31 19.73
C LEU A 469 1.98 -36.59 19.40
N GLN A 470 1.69 -37.83 18.99
CA GLN A 470 0.38 -38.28 18.57
C GLN A 470 -0.50 -38.71 19.76
N TYR A 471 0.07 -39.42 20.74
CA TYR A 471 -0.71 -40.04 21.83
C TYR A 471 -0.60 -39.32 23.16
N GLY A 472 0.47 -38.56 23.39
CA GLY A 472 0.73 -37.89 24.67
C GLY A 472 0.31 -36.41 24.70
N ILE A 473 0.36 -35.73 23.55
CA ILE A 473 0.06 -34.28 23.48
C ILE A 473 -1.37 -34.07 22.98
N PRO A 474 -2.22 -33.31 23.70
CA PRO A 474 -3.58 -33.00 23.24
C PRO A 474 -3.62 -32.18 21.95
N SER A 475 -4.64 -32.39 21.11
CA SER A 475 -4.77 -31.74 19.80
C SER A 475 -4.94 -30.22 19.87
N PHE A 476 -5.44 -29.69 20.99
CA PHE A 476 -5.57 -28.25 21.20
C PHE A 476 -4.22 -27.56 21.48
N ARG A 477 -3.15 -28.34 21.75
CA ARG A 477 -1.77 -27.86 21.88
C ARG A 477 -0.94 -28.21 20.65
N LEU A 478 -1.10 -29.42 20.11
CA LEU A 478 -0.43 -29.86 18.89
C LEU A 478 -1.44 -30.53 17.94
N PRO A 479 -1.93 -29.83 16.91
CA PRO A 479 -2.89 -30.37 15.97
C PRO A 479 -2.33 -31.59 15.22
N ARG A 480 -3.19 -32.57 14.94
CA ARG A 480 -2.79 -33.85 14.31
C ARG A 480 -2.37 -33.66 12.86
N GLU A 481 -2.92 -32.65 12.21
CA GLU A 481 -2.62 -32.26 10.84
C GLU A 481 -1.17 -31.76 10.71
N ILE A 482 -0.63 -31.08 11.74
CA ILE A 482 0.76 -30.64 11.77
C ILE A 482 1.70 -31.85 11.81
N ILE A 483 1.44 -32.80 12.71
CA ILE A 483 2.23 -34.05 12.81
C ILE A 483 2.19 -34.80 11.47
N SER A 484 0.99 -34.96 10.90
CA SER A 484 0.79 -35.66 9.62
C SER A 484 1.54 -34.99 8.48
N ARG A 485 1.57 -33.64 8.45
CA ARG A 485 2.34 -32.86 7.47
C ARG A 485 3.84 -33.13 7.60
N GLU A 486 4.39 -33.08 8.81
CA GLU A 486 5.83 -33.30 9.00
C GLU A 486 6.24 -34.76 8.72
N VAL A 487 5.42 -35.75 9.07
CA VAL A 487 5.65 -37.15 8.70
C VAL A 487 5.61 -37.33 7.18
N LYS A 488 4.68 -36.65 6.49
CA LYS A 488 4.63 -36.67 5.03
C LYS A 488 5.91 -36.10 4.42
N THR A 489 6.45 -35.00 4.96
CA THR A 489 7.75 -34.45 4.54
C THR A 489 8.86 -35.49 4.61
N LEU A 490 8.95 -36.26 5.70
CA LEU A 490 9.93 -37.34 5.82
C LEU A 490 9.72 -38.47 4.81
N ARG A 491 8.46 -38.85 4.53
CA ARG A 491 8.14 -39.83 3.49
C ARG A 491 8.57 -39.35 2.11
N ASP A 492 8.32 -38.08 1.80
CA ASP A 492 8.70 -37.45 0.54
C ASP A 492 10.25 -37.40 0.39
N MET A 493 10.98 -37.30 1.51
CA MET A 493 12.45 -37.43 1.56
C MET A 493 12.95 -38.88 1.43
N GLY A 494 12.08 -39.89 1.49
CA GLY A 494 12.41 -41.30 1.31
C GLY A 494 12.46 -42.14 2.58
N VAL A 495 12.02 -41.61 3.74
CA VAL A 495 11.90 -42.38 4.98
C VAL A 495 10.71 -43.34 4.88
N ARG A 496 10.93 -44.62 5.19
CA ARG A 496 9.88 -45.63 5.27
C ARG A 496 9.36 -45.73 6.69
N PHE A 497 8.07 -45.98 6.84
CA PHE A 497 7.41 -46.19 8.12
C PHE A 497 6.68 -47.54 8.07
N GLU A 498 6.93 -48.40 9.05
CA GLU A 498 6.40 -49.77 9.14
C GLU A 498 5.72 -50.03 10.49
#